data_AF-A0A290Z885-F1
#
_entry.id   AF-A0A290Z885-F1
#
_cell.length_a   1.000
_cell.length_b   1.000
_cell.length_c   1.000
_cell.angle_alpha   90.00
_cell.angle_beta   90.00
_cell.angle_gamma   90.00
#
_symmetry.space_group_name_H-M   'P 1'
#
loop_
_entity.id
_entity.type
_entity.pdbx_description
1 polymer ?
#
loop_
_entity_poly.entity_id
_entity_poly.type
_entity_poly.pdbx_seq_one_letter_code
_entity_poly.pdbx_strand_id
1 'polypeptide(L)'
;METVTDREVVVSRVVDAPRELVFEAFTEVRHLARWWGPDGFTTTTRAFEFRVGGEWDFVMRGPDGTDYQEWITWTGIAPPERITLRHGEFRDDPNAFETVLTFEPEGAGTRVELRTVFPTREARDEAVEKYHAVEGGRQTLGNLAAYVTGGAGAAGAARATGGVPAAGVPLAAGAAHLAGAAHLADGAGERG
;
A
#
# COMPACT_ATOMS: atom_id res chain seq x y z
N MET A 1 2.77 -22.10 -19.16
CA MET A 1 2.79 -20.64 -19.35
C MET A 1 2.03 -20.05 -18.18
N GLU A 2 2.70 -19.26 -17.36
CA GLU A 2 2.07 -18.53 -16.26
C GLU A 2 1.30 -17.32 -16.82
N THR A 3 0.09 -17.09 -16.34
CA THR A 3 -0.77 -15.98 -16.77
C THR A 3 -0.73 -14.85 -15.74
N VAL A 4 -1.09 -13.63 -16.12
CA VAL A 4 -1.11 -12.47 -15.18
C VAL A 4 -2.03 -12.75 -13.98
N THR A 5 -3.11 -13.49 -14.18
CA THR A 5 -4.06 -13.88 -13.11
C THR A 5 -3.42 -14.80 -12.07
N ASP A 6 -2.36 -15.54 -12.42
CA ASP A 6 -1.66 -16.41 -11.46
C ASP A 6 -0.75 -15.62 -10.50
N ARG A 7 -0.43 -14.37 -10.85
CA ARG A 7 0.50 -13.49 -10.15
C ARG A 7 -0.13 -12.28 -9.49
N GLU A 8 -1.46 -12.22 -9.42
CA GLU A 8 -2.15 -11.04 -8.91
C GLU A 8 -2.81 -11.26 -7.55
N VAL A 9 -2.98 -10.14 -6.85
CA VAL A 9 -3.88 -9.96 -5.71
C VAL A 9 -4.81 -8.80 -6.03
N VAL A 10 -6.11 -9.02 -5.85
CA VAL A 10 -7.14 -7.99 -6.06
C VAL A 10 -7.94 -7.82 -4.78
N VAL A 11 -8.01 -6.59 -4.29
CA VAL A 11 -8.88 -6.20 -3.18
C VAL A 11 -9.67 -4.97 -3.59
N SER A 12 -10.91 -4.86 -3.12
CA SER A 12 -11.75 -3.69 -3.42
C SER A 12 -12.59 -3.28 -2.23
N ARG A 13 -13.01 -2.01 -2.22
CA ARG A 13 -13.89 -1.44 -1.21
C ARG A 13 -14.71 -0.30 -1.78
N VAL A 14 -15.94 -0.18 -1.31
CA VAL A 14 -16.79 0.99 -1.56
C VAL A 14 -16.51 2.04 -0.50
N VAL A 15 -16.20 3.25 -0.94
CA VAL A 15 -15.99 4.44 -0.11
C VAL A 15 -17.19 5.36 -0.30
N ASP A 16 -17.82 5.78 0.80
CA ASP A 16 -18.98 6.69 0.77
C ASP A 16 -18.56 8.15 0.54
N ALA A 17 -17.96 8.40 -0.63
CA ALA A 17 -17.52 9.72 -1.08
C ALA A 17 -17.40 9.78 -2.61
N PRO A 18 -17.49 10.99 -3.21
CA PRO A 18 -17.23 11.19 -4.64
C PRO A 18 -15.79 10.81 -5.03
N ARG A 19 -15.62 10.33 -6.28
CA ARG A 19 -14.33 9.85 -6.80
C ARG A 19 -13.23 10.89 -6.70
N GLU A 20 -13.57 12.15 -6.92
CA GLU A 20 -12.66 13.28 -6.87
C GLU A 20 -12.01 13.40 -5.48
N LEU A 21 -12.81 13.25 -4.41
CA LEU A 21 -12.31 13.32 -3.03
C LEU A 21 -11.49 12.08 -2.66
N VAL A 22 -11.92 10.90 -3.12
CA VAL A 22 -11.17 9.66 -2.90
C VAL A 22 -9.82 9.72 -3.61
N PHE A 23 -9.78 10.24 -4.84
CA PHE A 23 -8.56 10.42 -5.62
C PHE A 23 -7.63 11.48 -4.97
N GLU A 24 -8.18 12.61 -4.51
CA GLU A 24 -7.43 13.67 -3.82
C GLU A 24 -6.64 13.15 -2.61
N ALA A 25 -7.14 12.12 -1.93
CA ALA A 25 -6.46 11.52 -0.79
C ALA A 25 -5.08 10.91 -1.11
N PHE A 26 -4.75 10.71 -2.39
CA PHE A 26 -3.46 10.21 -2.88
C PHE A 26 -2.51 11.32 -3.35
N THR A 27 -3.02 12.54 -3.60
CA THR A 27 -2.26 13.56 -4.35
C THR A 27 -1.30 14.36 -3.47
N GLU A 28 -1.50 14.34 -2.15
CA GLU A 28 -0.69 15.09 -1.20
C GLU A 28 -0.19 14.19 -0.06
N VAL A 29 1.10 14.34 0.28
CA VAL A 29 1.73 13.60 1.38
C VAL A 29 1.00 13.74 2.72
N ARG A 30 0.38 14.92 2.98
CA ARG A 30 -0.39 15.17 4.22
C ARG A 30 -1.62 14.28 4.34
N HIS A 31 -2.18 13.83 3.22
CA HIS A 31 -3.30 12.89 3.18
C HIS A 31 -2.76 11.48 3.41
N LEU A 32 -1.80 11.05 2.60
CA LEU A 32 -1.17 9.72 2.67
C LEU A 32 -0.65 9.39 4.07
N ALA A 33 0.01 10.33 4.75
CA ALA A 33 0.54 10.12 6.11
C ALA A 33 -0.51 9.78 7.18
N ARG A 34 -1.81 9.96 6.90
CA ARG A 34 -2.90 9.71 7.85
C ARG A 34 -3.60 8.37 7.66
N TRP A 35 -3.46 7.75 6.49
CA TRP A 35 -4.26 6.58 6.15
C TRP A 35 -3.48 5.49 5.40
N TRP A 36 -2.35 5.83 4.79
CA TRP A 36 -1.59 4.87 4.00
C TRP A 36 -0.96 3.80 4.90
N GLY A 37 -1.23 2.56 4.53
CA GLY A 37 -0.71 1.38 5.18
C GLY A 37 -1.71 0.68 6.12
N PRO A 38 -1.35 -0.54 6.57
CA PRO A 38 -2.14 -1.31 7.53
C PRO A 38 -2.19 -0.67 8.92
N ASP A 39 -3.10 -1.19 9.75
CA ASP A 39 -3.32 -0.67 11.09
C ASP A 39 -2.07 -0.80 11.97
N GLY A 40 -1.80 0.24 12.77
CA GLY A 40 -0.65 0.27 13.68
C GLY A 40 0.67 0.70 13.04
N PHE A 41 0.72 0.94 11.73
CA PHE A 41 1.88 1.50 11.07
C PHE A 41 1.88 3.03 11.11
N THR A 42 3.09 3.60 11.09
CA THR A 42 3.30 5.04 10.90
C THR A 42 4.19 5.29 9.70
N THR A 43 3.94 6.36 8.96
CA THR A 43 4.64 6.66 7.71
C THR A 43 5.43 7.95 7.83
N THR A 44 6.74 7.87 7.62
CA THR A 44 7.65 9.03 7.57
C THR A 44 8.14 9.24 6.16
N THR A 45 7.74 10.34 5.52
CA THR A 45 8.12 10.64 4.13
C THR A 45 9.43 11.41 4.05
N ARG A 46 10.33 10.99 3.16
CA ARG A 46 11.59 11.68 2.84
C ARG A 46 11.47 12.55 1.59
N ALA A 47 10.81 12.04 0.55
CA ALA A 47 10.56 12.77 -0.69
C ALA A 47 9.20 12.37 -1.25
N PHE A 48 8.48 13.31 -1.86
CA PHE A 48 7.17 13.06 -2.47
C PHE A 48 6.94 13.99 -3.66
N GLU A 49 6.62 13.41 -4.80
CA GLU A 49 6.25 14.12 -6.01
C GLU A 49 5.12 13.39 -6.75
N PHE A 50 3.89 13.89 -6.65
CA PHE A 50 2.73 13.29 -7.31
C PHE A 50 2.58 13.74 -8.77
N ARG A 51 3.38 13.13 -9.65
CA ARG A 51 3.24 13.22 -11.11
C ARG A 51 3.74 11.93 -11.75
N VAL A 52 3.43 11.70 -13.03
CA VAL A 52 4.01 10.55 -13.76
C VAL A 52 5.54 10.65 -13.76
N GLY A 53 6.19 9.56 -13.34
CA GLY A 53 7.64 9.47 -13.12
C GLY A 53 8.16 10.17 -11.87
N GLY A 54 7.28 10.79 -11.08
CA GLY A 54 7.58 11.29 -9.74
C GLY A 54 7.60 10.16 -8.72
N GLU A 55 8.26 10.40 -7.59
CA GLU A 55 8.57 9.38 -6.60
C GLU A 55 8.02 9.72 -5.21
N TRP A 56 7.81 8.68 -4.43
CA TRP A 56 7.56 8.74 -3.00
C TRP A 56 8.53 7.81 -2.28
N ASP A 57 9.49 8.38 -1.56
CA ASP A 57 10.44 7.67 -0.68
C ASP A 57 10.00 7.88 0.77
N PHE A 58 9.73 6.78 1.47
CA PHE A 58 9.22 6.81 2.83
C PHE A 58 9.67 5.60 3.65
N VAL A 59 9.55 5.74 4.96
CA VAL A 59 9.74 4.65 5.91
C VAL A 59 8.41 4.36 6.58
N MET A 60 7.97 3.11 6.50
CA MET A 60 6.89 2.61 7.34
C MET A 60 7.48 2.01 8.61
N ARG A 61 7.02 2.46 9.77
CA ARG A 61 7.38 1.85 11.06
C ARG A 61 6.22 1.03 11.58
N GLY A 62 6.48 -0.26 11.81
CA GLY A 62 5.52 -1.20 12.39
C GLY A 62 5.29 -0.97 13.88
N PRO A 63 4.21 -1.57 14.44
CA PRO A 63 3.88 -1.46 15.87
C PRO A 63 4.92 -2.15 16.78
N ASP A 64 5.74 -3.03 16.22
CA ASP A 64 6.89 -3.67 16.88
C ASP A 64 8.14 -2.76 16.90
N GLY A 65 8.08 -1.60 16.25
CA GLY A 65 9.18 -0.64 16.12
C GLY A 65 10.09 -0.87 14.92
N THR A 66 9.86 -1.93 14.14
CA THR A 66 10.65 -2.27 12.95
C THR A 66 10.43 -1.23 11.85
N ASP A 67 11.53 -0.82 11.20
CA ASP A 67 11.51 0.08 10.06
C ASP A 67 11.55 -0.69 8.74
N TYR A 68 10.68 -0.26 7.83
CA TYR A 68 10.55 -0.76 6.48
C TYR A 68 10.80 0.39 5.51
N GLN A 69 11.87 0.29 4.73
CA GLN A 69 12.16 1.25 3.68
C GLN A 69 11.23 0.97 2.50
N GLU A 70 10.57 2.01 2.01
CA GLU A 70 9.57 1.91 0.96
C GLU A 70 9.79 2.99 -0.09
N TRP A 71 9.51 2.62 -1.33
CA TRP A 71 9.65 3.49 -2.49
C TRP A 71 8.55 3.21 -3.50
N ILE A 72 7.91 4.28 -3.97
CA ILE A 72 6.89 4.24 -5.01
C ILE A 72 7.27 5.21 -6.13
N THR A 73 7.08 4.80 -7.39
CA THR A 73 7.01 5.73 -8.53
C THR A 73 5.65 5.65 -9.19
N TRP A 74 5.08 6.80 -9.57
CA TRP A 74 3.81 6.84 -10.27
C TRP A 74 4.03 6.57 -11.76
N THR A 75 3.53 5.46 -12.27
CA THR A 75 3.68 5.06 -13.67
C THR A 75 2.56 5.62 -14.56
N GLY A 76 1.46 6.07 -13.96
CA GLY A 76 0.31 6.62 -14.67
C GLY A 76 -0.69 7.29 -13.72
N ILE A 77 -1.22 8.43 -14.12
CA ILE A 77 -2.17 9.23 -13.33
C ILE A 77 -3.24 9.73 -14.29
N ALA A 78 -4.49 9.33 -14.07
CA ALA A 78 -5.65 9.77 -14.84
C ALA A 78 -6.75 10.18 -13.85
N PRO A 79 -6.78 11.43 -13.38
CA PRO A 79 -7.78 11.88 -12.42
C PRO A 79 -9.18 11.94 -13.05
N PRO A 80 -10.25 11.57 -12.31
CA PRO A 80 -10.27 10.89 -11.01
C PRO A 80 -10.40 9.36 -11.14
N GLU A 81 -9.99 8.77 -12.27
CA GLU A 81 -10.34 7.41 -12.68
C GLU A 81 -9.32 6.35 -12.28
N ARG A 82 -8.03 6.67 -12.33
CA ARG A 82 -6.96 5.66 -12.19
C ARG A 82 -5.63 6.23 -11.72
N ILE A 83 -4.95 5.46 -10.88
CA ILE A 83 -3.52 5.62 -10.55
C ILE A 83 -2.82 4.29 -10.84
N THR A 84 -1.68 4.33 -11.51
CA THR A 84 -0.79 3.17 -11.63
C THR A 84 0.56 3.52 -11.01
N LEU A 85 1.13 2.57 -10.28
CA LEU A 85 2.36 2.77 -9.54
C LEU A 85 3.21 1.50 -9.55
N ARG A 86 4.52 1.70 -9.44
CA ARG A 86 5.49 0.64 -9.13
C ARG A 86 5.97 0.84 -7.70
N HIS A 87 5.97 -0.23 -6.92
CA HIS A 87 6.31 -0.20 -5.49
C HIS A 87 7.40 -1.24 -5.20
N GLY A 88 8.49 -0.81 -4.56
CA GLY A 88 9.55 -1.66 -4.02
C GLY A 88 10.24 -0.96 -2.85
N GLU A 89 11.41 -1.43 -2.44
CA GLU A 89 12.15 -0.80 -1.32
C GLU A 89 12.98 0.42 -1.78
N PHE A 90 13.41 0.42 -3.05
CA PHE A 90 14.22 1.48 -3.64
C PHE A 90 14.04 1.53 -5.17
N ARG A 91 14.59 2.56 -5.79
CA ARG A 91 14.60 2.69 -7.25
C ARG A 91 15.34 1.52 -7.88
N ASP A 92 14.67 0.84 -8.82
CA ASP A 92 15.19 -0.32 -9.56
C ASP A 92 15.35 -1.60 -8.73
N ASP A 93 14.61 -1.69 -7.62
CA ASP A 93 14.40 -2.94 -6.90
C ASP A 93 13.88 -4.04 -7.86
N PRO A 94 14.59 -5.17 -8.02
CA PRO A 94 14.17 -6.28 -8.88
C PRO A 94 12.90 -6.98 -8.39
N ASN A 95 12.53 -6.79 -7.12
CA ASN A 95 11.33 -7.35 -6.51
C ASN A 95 10.14 -6.39 -6.54
N ALA A 96 10.31 -5.21 -7.13
CA ALA A 96 9.23 -4.24 -7.24
C ALA A 96 8.05 -4.82 -8.03
N PHE A 97 6.85 -4.50 -7.57
CA PHE A 97 5.59 -4.95 -8.17
C PHE A 97 4.78 -3.76 -8.69
N GLU A 98 3.85 -4.06 -9.59
CA GLU A 98 2.99 -3.06 -10.21
C GLU A 98 1.61 -3.09 -9.56
N THR A 99 1.07 -1.92 -9.27
CA THR A 99 -0.26 -1.76 -8.70
C THR A 99 -1.09 -0.79 -9.54
N VAL A 100 -2.34 -1.18 -9.80
CA VAL A 100 -3.36 -0.36 -10.44
C VAL A 100 -4.48 -0.10 -9.44
N LEU A 101 -4.73 1.18 -9.16
CA LEU A 101 -5.90 1.68 -8.43
C LEU A 101 -6.92 2.19 -9.45
N THR A 102 -8.14 1.67 -9.42
CA THR A 102 -9.27 2.22 -10.19
C THR A 102 -10.33 2.79 -9.26
N PHE A 103 -10.98 3.85 -9.72
CA PHE A 103 -12.02 4.57 -9.00
C PHE A 103 -13.28 4.63 -9.88
N GLU A 104 -14.25 3.77 -9.58
CA GLU A 104 -15.49 3.66 -10.34
C GLU A 104 -16.68 4.22 -9.54
N PRO A 105 -17.63 4.93 -10.16
CA PRO A 105 -18.84 5.34 -9.48
C PRO A 105 -19.63 4.11 -9.02
N GLU A 106 -20.05 4.10 -7.75
CA GLU A 106 -20.98 3.09 -7.23
C GLU A 106 -22.06 3.77 -6.37
N GLY A 107 -23.20 4.06 -7.00
CA GLY A 107 -24.26 4.85 -6.38
C GLY A 107 -23.79 6.28 -6.06
N ALA A 108 -23.90 6.67 -4.79
CA ALA A 108 -23.39 7.96 -4.29
C ALA A 108 -21.91 7.90 -3.88
N GLY A 109 -21.34 6.69 -3.82
CA GLY A 109 -19.95 6.45 -3.42
C GLY A 109 -19.05 6.07 -4.59
N THR A 110 -17.87 5.58 -4.23
CA THR A 110 -16.82 5.18 -5.16
C THR A 110 -16.36 3.77 -4.82
N ARG A 111 -16.39 2.87 -5.79
CA ARG A 111 -15.68 1.60 -5.70
C ARG A 111 -14.21 1.82 -6.04
N VAL A 112 -13.36 1.51 -5.07
CA VAL A 112 -11.90 1.49 -5.23
C VAL A 112 -11.47 0.03 -5.38
N GLU A 113 -10.80 -0.30 -6.49
CA GLU A 113 -10.11 -1.58 -6.66
C GLU A 113 -8.61 -1.35 -6.65
N LEU A 114 -7.91 -2.15 -5.85
CA LEU A 114 -6.46 -2.22 -5.76
C LEU A 114 -6.04 -3.57 -6.35
N ARG A 115 -5.46 -3.55 -7.55
CA ARG A 115 -4.94 -4.72 -8.24
C ARG A 115 -3.42 -4.66 -8.24
N THR A 116 -2.78 -5.63 -7.58
CA THR A 116 -1.33 -5.75 -7.50
C THR A 116 -0.87 -6.97 -8.28
N VAL A 117 0.13 -6.79 -9.14
CA VAL A 117 0.75 -7.84 -9.96
C VAL A 117 2.20 -8.00 -9.54
N PHE A 118 2.53 -9.19 -9.03
CA PHE A 118 3.87 -9.53 -8.56
C PHE A 118 4.76 -10.02 -9.71
N PRO A 119 6.10 -9.97 -9.57
CA PRO A 119 7.03 -10.46 -10.60
C PRO A 119 6.82 -11.93 -10.96
N THR A 120 6.55 -12.79 -9.96
CA THR A 120 6.34 -14.24 -10.11
C THR A 120 5.15 -14.72 -9.28
N ARG A 121 4.64 -15.92 -9.57
CA ARG A 121 3.60 -16.56 -8.75
C ARG A 121 4.12 -16.83 -7.34
N GLU A 122 5.38 -17.21 -7.20
CA GLU A 122 6.01 -17.49 -5.90
C GLU A 122 6.07 -16.22 -5.05
N ALA A 123 6.42 -15.07 -5.63
CA ALA A 123 6.41 -13.79 -4.91
C ALA A 123 4.99 -13.40 -4.47
N ARG A 124 3.97 -13.66 -5.31
CA ARG A 124 2.57 -13.48 -4.92
C ARG A 124 2.21 -14.40 -3.76
N ASP A 125 2.48 -15.69 -3.87
CA ASP A 125 2.14 -16.70 -2.87
C ASP A 125 2.83 -16.37 -1.53
N GLU A 126 4.11 -15.96 -1.55
CA GLU A 126 4.84 -15.48 -0.38
C GLU A 126 4.19 -14.22 0.24
N ALA A 127 3.85 -13.22 -0.58
CA ALA A 127 3.17 -12.01 -0.13
C ALA A 127 1.82 -12.31 0.55
N VAL A 128 1.08 -13.29 0.04
CA VAL A 128 -0.21 -13.69 0.59
C VAL A 128 -0.04 -14.50 1.87
N GLU A 129 0.82 -15.51 1.87
CA GLU A 129 0.93 -16.49 2.95
C GLU A 129 1.74 -15.98 4.15
N LYS A 130 2.90 -15.37 3.89
CA LYS A 130 3.80 -14.91 4.96
C LYS A 130 3.48 -13.51 5.44
N TYR A 131 3.05 -12.66 4.51
CA TYR A 131 2.87 -11.23 4.79
C TYR A 131 1.42 -10.77 4.75
N HIS A 132 0.48 -11.68 4.50
CA HIS A 132 -0.94 -11.41 4.55
C HIS A 132 -1.38 -10.23 3.67
N ALA A 133 -0.78 -10.10 2.48
CA ALA A 133 -0.98 -8.96 1.58
C ALA A 133 -2.46 -8.67 1.24
N VAL A 134 -3.31 -9.71 1.17
CA VAL A 134 -4.76 -9.53 0.97
C VAL A 134 -5.40 -8.75 2.12
N GLU A 135 -5.04 -9.09 3.36
CA GLU A 135 -5.60 -8.43 4.54
C GLU A 135 -4.99 -7.03 4.71
N GLY A 136 -3.67 -6.88 4.52
CA GLY A 136 -3.03 -5.56 4.53
C GLY A 136 -3.62 -4.59 3.50
N GLY A 137 -3.93 -5.09 2.29
CA GLY A 137 -4.61 -4.31 1.26
C GLY A 137 -6.04 -3.93 1.66
N ARG A 138 -6.79 -4.84 2.29
CA ARG A 138 -8.14 -4.55 2.83
C ARG A 138 -8.09 -3.50 3.93
N GLN A 139 -7.12 -3.56 4.84
CA GLN A 139 -6.91 -2.56 5.88
C GLN A 139 -6.51 -1.20 5.31
N THR A 140 -5.68 -1.17 4.27
CA THR A 140 -5.30 0.07 3.58
C THR A 140 -6.52 0.77 2.97
N LEU A 141 -7.38 0.02 2.24
CA LEU A 141 -8.67 0.56 1.76
C LEU A 141 -9.66 0.84 2.92
N GLY A 142 -9.52 0.09 4.02
CA GLY A 142 -10.02 0.32 5.37
C GLY A 142 -9.85 1.79 5.82
N ASN A 143 -8.59 2.16 5.90
CA ASN A 143 -8.10 3.43 6.40
C ASN A 143 -8.40 4.56 5.43
N LEU A 144 -8.28 4.33 4.12
CA LEU A 144 -8.71 5.30 3.10
C LEU A 144 -10.17 5.71 3.29
N ALA A 145 -11.08 4.75 3.40
CA ALA A 145 -12.50 5.09 3.51
C ALA A 145 -12.79 5.84 4.82
N ALA A 146 -12.21 5.39 5.94
CA ALA A 146 -12.36 6.06 7.23
C ALA A 146 -11.79 7.50 7.19
N TYR A 147 -10.66 7.70 6.51
CA TYR A 147 -10.04 9.01 6.35
C TYR A 147 -10.90 9.98 5.54
N VAL A 148 -11.37 9.52 4.38
CA VAL A 148 -12.17 10.34 3.46
C VAL A 148 -13.54 10.67 4.07
N THR A 149 -14.23 9.69 4.63
CA THR A 149 -15.56 9.88 5.24
C THR A 149 -15.49 10.63 6.59
N GLY A 150 -14.44 10.39 7.37
CA GLY A 150 -14.18 11.12 8.62
C GLY A 150 -13.78 12.58 8.37
N GLY A 151 -13.06 12.86 7.27
CA GLY A 151 -12.72 14.21 6.82
C GLY A 151 -13.94 15.02 6.35
N ALA A 152 -14.92 14.35 5.72
CA ALA A 152 -16.18 14.98 5.33
C ALA A 152 -17.05 15.41 6.54
N GLY A 153 -16.86 14.79 7.71
CA GLY A 153 -17.50 15.19 8.98
C GLY A 153 -16.67 16.13 9.88
N ALA A 154 -15.35 16.19 9.69
CA ALA A 154 -14.41 16.87 10.59
C ALA A 154 -14.15 18.36 10.28
N ALA A 155 -15.14 19.07 9.72
CA ALA A 155 -15.29 20.50 9.98
C ALA A 155 -15.82 20.77 11.41
N GLY A 156 -16.20 19.73 12.16
CA GLY A 156 -16.64 19.82 13.55
C GLY A 156 -16.05 18.73 14.43
N ALA A 157 -15.28 19.15 15.42
CA ALA A 157 -14.96 18.43 16.67
C ALA A 157 -13.99 17.23 16.61
N ALA A 158 -12.77 17.48 17.10
CA ALA A 158 -11.84 16.48 17.57
C ALA A 158 -12.28 15.90 18.93
N ARG A 159 -12.05 14.58 19.14
CA ARG A 159 -11.30 14.03 20.28
C ARG A 159 -11.10 12.52 20.18
N ALA A 160 -9.88 12.10 20.48
CA ALA A 160 -9.40 10.72 20.52
C ALA A 160 -9.58 10.09 21.92
N THR A 161 -9.73 8.76 21.96
CA THR A 161 -9.31 7.77 22.99
C THR A 161 -9.88 6.43 22.51
N GLY A 162 -9.26 5.25 22.49
CA GLY A 162 -8.07 4.67 23.12
C GLY A 162 -8.37 3.17 23.32
N GLY A 163 -7.41 2.27 23.11
CA GLY A 163 -7.53 0.85 23.45
C GLY A 163 -6.82 -0.08 22.46
N VAL A 164 -5.69 -0.68 22.87
CA VAL A 164 -4.92 -1.67 22.09
C VAL A 164 -5.11 -3.05 22.70
N PRO A 165 -5.45 -4.10 21.91
CA PRO A 165 -5.19 -5.47 22.31
C PRO A 165 -4.07 -6.13 21.49
N ALA A 166 -3.23 -6.84 22.24
CA ALA A 166 -2.37 -8.00 21.97
C ALA A 166 -1.72 -8.22 20.58
N ALA A 167 -0.38 -8.25 20.66
CA ALA A 167 0.62 -8.64 19.67
C ALA A 167 0.25 -9.85 18.78
N GLY A 168 0.19 -9.59 17.49
CA GLY A 168 0.39 -10.53 16.39
C GLY A 168 1.34 -9.87 15.37
N VAL A 169 2.18 -10.66 14.71
CA VAL A 169 3.23 -10.17 13.78
C VAL A 169 2.59 -9.38 12.61
N PRO A 170 3.05 -8.15 12.27
CA PRO A 170 2.23 -7.21 11.49
C PRO A 170 2.42 -7.21 9.95
N LEU A 171 1.34 -7.66 9.28
CA LEU A 171 0.68 -7.38 7.99
C LEU A 171 1.17 -6.39 6.89
N ALA A 172 2.12 -5.47 7.10
CA ALA A 172 2.49 -4.49 6.05
C ALA A 172 3.76 -4.83 5.28
N ALA A 173 4.55 -5.77 5.80
CA ALA A 173 5.83 -6.14 5.21
C ALA A 173 5.69 -6.92 3.89
N GLY A 174 4.49 -7.11 3.34
CA GLY A 174 4.32 -7.86 2.09
C GLY A 174 5.00 -7.25 0.88
N ALA A 175 5.21 -5.93 0.91
CA ALA A 175 6.06 -5.22 -0.05
C ALA A 175 7.52 -5.19 0.41
N ALA A 176 7.76 -4.74 1.65
CA ALA A 176 9.09 -4.57 2.25
C ALA A 176 9.86 -5.84 2.66
N HIS A 177 9.29 -7.04 2.49
CA HIS A 177 10.00 -8.28 2.78
C HIS A 177 10.30 -9.12 1.54
N LEU A 178 9.77 -8.78 0.36
CA LEU A 178 10.14 -9.48 -0.86
C LEU A 178 11.61 -9.22 -1.23
N ALA A 179 12.25 -8.12 -0.81
CA ALA A 179 13.68 -7.89 -1.07
C ALA A 179 14.63 -8.43 0.03
N GLY A 180 14.13 -8.76 1.23
CA GLY A 180 14.94 -9.33 2.31
C GLY A 180 15.29 -10.81 2.15
N ALA A 181 14.45 -11.60 1.48
CA ALA A 181 14.65 -13.06 1.34
C ALA A 181 15.72 -13.44 0.28
N ALA A 182 16.04 -12.54 -0.65
CA ALA A 182 17.04 -12.80 -1.68
C ALA A 182 18.50 -12.72 -1.18
N HIS A 183 18.75 -12.17 0.02
CA HIS A 183 20.12 -12.06 0.55
C HIS A 183 20.54 -13.21 1.48
N LEU A 184 19.63 -14.12 1.85
CA LEU A 184 19.97 -15.26 2.72
C LEU A 184 20.17 -16.59 1.99
N ALA A 185 19.95 -16.64 0.67
CA ALA A 185 20.20 -17.85 -0.13
C ALA A 185 21.59 -17.88 -0.81
N ASP A 186 22.35 -16.78 -0.83
CA ASP A 186 23.67 -16.69 -1.47
C ASP A 186 24.80 -16.50 -0.44
N GLY A 187 24.82 -17.36 0.59
CA GLY A 187 25.83 -17.30 1.67
C GLY A 187 26.23 -18.64 2.27
N ALA A 188 25.75 -19.75 1.71
CA ALA A 188 26.10 -21.10 2.15
C ALA A 188 26.77 -21.88 1.01
N GLY A 189 27.86 -21.32 0.49
CA GLY A 189 28.78 -21.99 -0.40
C GLY A 189 30.17 -21.42 -0.16
N GLU A 190 31.13 -22.31 0.08
CA GLU A 190 32.57 -22.04 0.23
C GLU A 190 33.06 -21.62 1.63
N ARG A 191 33.25 -22.62 2.51
CA ARG A 191 34.45 -22.73 3.37
C ARG A 191 34.64 -24.19 3.81
N GLY A 192 35.78 -24.78 3.40
CA GLY A 192 36.47 -25.87 4.11
C GLY A 192 36.22 -27.27 3.57
#